data_AF-A0A949EVF0-F1
#
_entry.id   AF-A0A949EVF0-F1
#
_cell.length_a   1.000
_cell.length_b   1.000
_cell.length_c   1.000
_cell.angle_alpha   90.00
_cell.angle_beta   90.00
_cell.angle_gamma   90.00
#
_symmetry.space_group_name_H-M   'P 1'
#
loop_
_entity.id
_entity.type
_entity.pdbx_description
1 polymer ?
#
loop_
_entity_poly.entity_id
_entity_poly.type
_entity_poly.pdbx_seq_one_letter_code
_entity_poly.pdbx_strand_id
1 'polypeptide(L)'
;MFIEDSDISSLKSGEPPDNKELIENYTLGQEAWLNRIYDYYLDNYIPKGGSKVKVLIGNEGTGKTHLLRCIEYKAREMGYNSIYFSARNVENKINNIINFYRLIAASIDFEKIITGLCLKVATNMGYNQDVYDGSGKIMPLLIKDGFGQYDAAREIRNAVYNTFKDSDLSPSFFTFACIITRDRMIDENEVSTSMAKNWLMGEKLERFERRATSLFERLQRTNARYWLNSLIALLNYSGVKGFVVLIDDLEVLTKKDEEFGKFIFTPNQVKDFYELIRQIIDDAELLNQFFMVIAGDRSLIDDEKRGFKSYEALWMRLQTGLVPSGRFNSFADIVDTDEHLRILGDTFPQKVSKKLIEVLSTEGFGRNSEININNLNDISNLKAAVIEVGLRAERKVRS
;
A
#
# COMPACT_ATOMS: atom_id res chain seq x y z
N MET A 1 -3.34 -25.13 -3.26
CA MET A 1 -3.52 -23.86 -2.54
C MET A 1 -4.46 -24.08 -1.37
N PHE A 2 -4.21 -23.54 -0.18
CA PHE A 2 -5.19 -23.68 0.91
C PHE A 2 -6.23 -22.56 0.81
N ILE A 3 -7.51 -22.90 0.62
CA ILE A 3 -8.64 -21.94 0.56
C ILE A 3 -9.39 -21.99 1.90
N GLU A 4 -9.44 -20.86 2.58
CA GLU A 4 -10.10 -20.71 3.87
C GLU A 4 -11.63 -20.50 3.73
N ASP A 5 -12.36 -20.68 4.83
CA ASP A 5 -13.81 -20.44 4.83
C ASP A 5 -14.13 -18.93 4.71
N SER A 6 -13.20 -18.08 5.14
CA SER A 6 -13.21 -16.63 4.93
C SER A 6 -13.17 -16.28 3.44
N ASP A 7 -12.31 -16.93 2.65
CA ASP A 7 -12.21 -16.71 1.20
C ASP A 7 -13.55 -17.00 0.49
N ILE A 8 -14.20 -18.11 0.84
CA ILE A 8 -15.51 -18.47 0.30
C ILE A 8 -16.57 -17.49 0.77
N SER A 9 -16.50 -17.00 2.01
CA SER A 9 -17.41 -15.99 2.53
C SER A 9 -17.29 -14.67 1.77
N SER A 10 -16.08 -14.23 1.42
CA SER A 10 -15.86 -13.06 0.56
C SER A 10 -16.49 -13.24 -0.82
N LEU A 11 -16.29 -14.41 -1.46
CA LEU A 11 -16.91 -14.69 -2.76
C LEU A 11 -18.45 -14.65 -2.67
N LYS A 12 -19.04 -15.14 -1.56
CA LYS A 12 -20.50 -15.08 -1.32
C LYS A 12 -21.03 -13.66 -1.17
N SER A 13 -20.22 -12.70 -0.70
CA SER A 13 -20.58 -11.28 -0.66
C SER A 13 -20.20 -10.52 -1.95
N GLY A 14 -19.55 -11.20 -2.91
CA GLY A 14 -19.07 -10.58 -4.14
C GLY A 14 -17.80 -9.74 -3.95
N GLU A 15 -17.09 -9.98 -2.86
CA GLU A 15 -15.81 -9.36 -2.53
C GLU A 15 -14.65 -10.29 -2.93
N PRO A 16 -13.49 -9.75 -3.32
CA PRO A 16 -12.32 -10.57 -3.55
C PRO A 16 -11.85 -11.21 -2.24
N PRO A 17 -11.37 -12.47 -2.26
CA PRO A 17 -10.79 -13.13 -1.09
C PRO A 17 -9.45 -12.50 -0.70
N ASP A 18 -8.99 -12.70 0.54
CA ASP A 18 -7.67 -12.20 0.98
C ASP A 18 -6.52 -13.12 0.54
N ASN A 19 -6.84 -14.29 -0.01
CA ASN A 19 -5.89 -15.26 -0.50
C ASN A 19 -5.24 -14.84 -1.83
N LYS A 20 -3.93 -14.55 -1.77
CA LYS A 20 -3.10 -14.14 -2.90
C LYS A 20 -3.13 -15.16 -4.05
N GLU A 21 -2.83 -16.42 -3.76
CA GLU A 21 -2.75 -17.47 -4.79
C GLU A 21 -4.10 -17.63 -5.49
N LEU A 22 -5.21 -17.45 -4.77
CA LEU A 22 -6.55 -17.57 -5.33
C LEU A 22 -6.79 -16.44 -6.31
N ILE A 23 -6.57 -15.19 -5.88
CA ILE A 23 -6.69 -14.01 -6.74
C ILE A 23 -5.85 -14.16 -8.00
N GLU A 24 -4.59 -14.55 -7.89
CA GLU A 24 -3.70 -14.71 -9.05
C GLU A 24 -4.23 -15.75 -10.05
N ASN A 25 -4.78 -16.87 -9.56
CA ASN A 25 -5.23 -17.97 -10.41
C ASN A 25 -6.55 -17.70 -11.14
N TYR A 26 -7.44 -16.85 -10.61
CA TYR A 26 -8.72 -16.52 -11.28
C TYR A 26 -8.75 -15.15 -11.97
N THR A 27 -7.74 -14.30 -11.78
CA THR A 27 -7.69 -12.98 -12.42
C THR A 27 -7.57 -13.08 -13.94
N LEU A 28 -8.51 -12.45 -14.65
CA LEU A 28 -8.55 -12.36 -16.11
C LEU A 28 -8.48 -10.89 -16.57
N GLY A 29 -8.11 -10.65 -17.84
CA GLY A 29 -8.16 -9.31 -18.44
C GLY A 29 -7.05 -8.36 -18.00
N GLN A 30 -5.94 -8.88 -17.46
CA GLN A 30 -4.84 -8.06 -16.94
C GLN A 30 -4.23 -7.15 -18.02
N GLU A 31 -4.24 -7.61 -19.27
CA GLU A 31 -3.81 -6.89 -20.46
C GLU A 31 -4.66 -5.67 -20.80
N ALA A 32 -5.79 -5.43 -20.12
CA ALA A 32 -6.61 -4.23 -20.29
C ALA A 32 -6.10 -3.07 -19.43
N TRP A 33 -5.53 -3.32 -18.25
CA TRP A 33 -5.05 -2.24 -17.37
C TRP A 33 -3.93 -2.65 -16.42
N LEU A 34 -4.08 -3.78 -15.69
CA LEU A 34 -3.12 -4.22 -14.67
C LEU A 34 -1.68 -4.34 -15.20
N ASN A 35 -1.48 -4.93 -16.38
CA ASN A 35 -0.14 -5.04 -16.97
C ASN A 35 0.54 -3.67 -17.15
N ARG A 36 -0.21 -2.60 -17.44
CA ARG A 36 0.36 -1.24 -17.49
C ARG A 36 0.80 -0.76 -16.11
N ILE A 37 0.02 -1.07 -15.07
CA ILE A 37 0.41 -0.76 -13.69
C ILE A 37 1.72 -1.48 -13.34
N TYR A 38 1.82 -2.76 -13.70
CA TYR A 38 2.99 -3.56 -13.40
C TYR A 38 4.23 -3.09 -14.19
N ASP A 39 4.14 -3.06 -15.52
CA ASP A 39 5.28 -2.84 -16.40
C ASP A 39 5.73 -1.38 -16.42
N TYR A 40 4.78 -0.43 -16.45
CA TYR A 40 5.12 0.99 -16.56
C TYR A 40 5.37 1.62 -15.19
N TYR A 41 4.49 1.37 -14.22
CA TYR A 41 4.59 2.04 -12.91
C TYR A 41 5.48 1.27 -11.94
N LEU A 42 5.15 0.01 -11.61
CA LEU A 42 5.85 -0.74 -10.57
C LEU A 42 7.24 -1.23 -11.00
N ASP A 43 7.47 -1.55 -12.28
CA ASP A 43 8.78 -2.04 -12.74
C ASP A 43 9.72 -0.91 -13.16
N ASN A 44 9.18 0.20 -13.66
CA ASN A 44 9.97 1.22 -14.35
C ASN A 44 9.90 2.62 -13.70
N TYR A 45 8.73 3.26 -13.70
CA TYR A 45 8.62 4.67 -13.30
C TYR A 45 8.84 4.91 -11.80
N ILE A 46 8.13 4.18 -10.94
CA ILE A 46 8.24 4.35 -9.48
C ILE A 46 9.63 4.00 -8.96
N PRO A 47 10.26 2.84 -9.26
CA PRO A 47 11.56 2.49 -8.68
C PRO A 47 12.69 3.44 -9.12
N LYS A 48 12.51 4.19 -10.21
CA LYS A 48 13.46 5.21 -10.72
C LYS A 48 13.26 6.59 -10.10
N GLY A 49 12.54 6.69 -8.99
CA GLY A 49 12.29 7.96 -8.30
C GLY A 49 10.92 8.58 -8.62
N GLY A 50 10.13 7.98 -9.51
CA GLY A 50 8.81 8.50 -9.87
C GLY A 50 7.80 8.40 -8.72
N SER A 51 6.83 9.30 -8.74
CA SER A 51 5.67 9.29 -7.85
C SER A 51 4.38 9.44 -8.65
N LYS A 52 3.33 8.72 -8.26
CA LYS A 52 2.03 8.81 -8.97
C LYS A 52 0.83 8.53 -8.07
N VAL A 53 -0.22 9.32 -8.28
CA VAL A 53 -1.58 9.03 -7.77
C VAL A 53 -2.48 8.65 -8.94
N LYS A 54 -3.29 7.61 -8.76
CA LYS A 54 -4.38 7.23 -9.66
C LYS A 54 -5.70 7.09 -8.92
N VAL A 55 -6.80 7.29 -9.63
CA VAL A 55 -8.16 7.20 -9.13
C VAL A 55 -8.91 6.16 -9.96
N LEU A 56 -9.49 5.15 -9.30
CA LEU A 56 -10.44 4.21 -9.90
C LEU A 56 -11.87 4.67 -9.62
N ILE A 57 -12.64 4.93 -10.67
CA ILE A 57 -14.04 5.35 -10.55
C ILE A 57 -14.91 4.40 -11.36
N GLY A 58 -15.98 3.89 -10.76
CA GLY A 58 -17.01 3.17 -11.49
C GLY A 58 -18.05 2.58 -10.56
N ASN A 59 -19.13 2.02 -11.14
CA ASN A 59 -20.24 1.50 -10.33
C ASN A 59 -19.82 0.33 -9.42
N GLU A 60 -20.68 -0.01 -8.47
CA GLU A 60 -20.47 -1.13 -7.57
C GLU A 60 -20.34 -2.47 -8.35
N GLY A 61 -19.38 -3.30 -7.93
CA GLY A 61 -19.16 -4.60 -8.55
C GLY A 61 -18.46 -4.58 -9.91
N THR A 62 -17.86 -3.45 -10.30
CA THR A 62 -16.99 -3.35 -11.50
C THR A 62 -15.57 -3.93 -11.29
N GLY A 63 -15.27 -4.48 -10.10
CA GLY A 63 -13.99 -5.09 -9.78
C GLY A 63 -12.93 -4.15 -9.20
N LYS A 64 -13.29 -2.94 -8.75
CA LYS A 64 -12.34 -1.96 -8.16
C LYS A 64 -11.47 -2.57 -7.05
N THR A 65 -12.10 -3.19 -6.05
CA THR A 65 -11.43 -3.86 -4.93
C THR A 65 -10.50 -4.98 -5.42
N HIS A 66 -10.97 -5.80 -6.37
CA HIS A 66 -10.16 -6.86 -6.97
C HIS A 66 -8.90 -6.31 -7.65
N LEU A 67 -9.04 -5.22 -8.41
CA LEU A 67 -7.91 -4.56 -9.08
C LEU A 67 -6.92 -3.98 -8.07
N LEU A 68 -7.39 -3.36 -6.98
CA LEU A 68 -6.52 -2.89 -5.91
C LEU A 68 -5.75 -4.05 -5.27
N ARG A 69 -6.41 -5.16 -4.94
CA ARG A 69 -5.75 -6.37 -4.39
C ARG A 69 -4.70 -6.94 -5.33
N CYS A 70 -4.97 -6.99 -6.63
CA CYS A 70 -3.98 -7.40 -7.63
C CYS A 70 -2.71 -6.53 -7.59
N ILE A 71 -2.88 -5.20 -7.52
CA ILE A 71 -1.76 -4.25 -7.38
C ILE A 71 -1.02 -4.47 -6.06
N GLU A 72 -1.76 -4.69 -4.97
CA GLU A 72 -1.22 -4.92 -3.63
C GLU A 72 -0.23 -6.09 -3.61
N TYR A 73 -0.67 -7.25 -4.11
CA TYR A 73 0.16 -8.46 -4.13
C TYR A 73 1.32 -8.34 -5.09
N LYS A 74 1.09 -7.75 -6.27
CA LYS A 74 2.17 -7.58 -7.25
C LYS A 74 3.25 -6.63 -6.73
N ALA A 75 2.86 -5.56 -6.06
CA ALA A 75 3.79 -4.64 -5.40
C ALA A 75 4.67 -5.37 -4.37
N ARG A 76 4.08 -6.19 -3.49
CA ARG A 76 4.84 -6.98 -2.50
C ARG A 76 5.81 -7.96 -3.15
N GLU A 77 5.36 -8.69 -4.17
CA GLU A 77 6.20 -9.60 -4.95
C GLU A 77 7.40 -8.87 -5.58
N MET A 78 7.17 -7.66 -6.06
CA MET A 78 8.21 -6.84 -6.68
C MET A 78 9.14 -6.14 -5.66
N GLY A 79 8.93 -6.31 -4.36
CA GLY A 79 9.79 -5.74 -3.31
C GLY A 79 9.37 -4.36 -2.80
N TYR A 80 8.13 -3.95 -3.04
CA TYR A 80 7.54 -2.76 -2.41
C TYR A 80 6.98 -3.11 -1.03
N ASN A 81 6.95 -2.12 -0.14
CA ASN A 81 5.99 -2.14 0.96
C ASN A 81 4.63 -1.67 0.41
N SER A 82 3.55 -2.30 0.87
CA SER A 82 2.21 -1.91 0.45
C SER A 82 1.19 -2.02 1.58
N ILE A 83 0.25 -1.08 1.58
CA ILE A 83 -0.90 -1.05 2.49
C ILE A 83 -2.18 -0.92 1.67
N TYR A 84 -3.18 -1.73 2.02
CA TYR A 84 -4.55 -1.62 1.56
C TYR A 84 -5.45 -1.31 2.76
N PHE A 85 -6.38 -0.37 2.59
CA PHE A 85 -7.44 -0.15 3.57
C PHE A 85 -8.70 0.45 2.94
N SER A 86 -9.85 0.14 3.55
CA SER A 86 -11.13 0.78 3.23
C SER A 86 -11.26 2.13 3.92
N ALA A 87 -11.78 3.13 3.22
CA ALA A 87 -12.17 4.41 3.81
C ALA A 87 -13.42 4.32 4.71
N ARG A 88 -14.17 3.22 4.65
CA ARG A 88 -15.28 2.93 5.58
C ARG A 88 -14.80 2.74 7.02
N ASN A 89 -13.55 2.33 7.21
CA ASN A 89 -12.94 2.17 8.53
C ASN A 89 -12.62 3.54 9.14
N VAL A 90 -13.61 4.18 9.77
CA VAL A 90 -13.55 5.56 10.27
C VAL A 90 -12.40 5.79 11.27
N GLU A 91 -11.95 4.75 11.97
CA GLU A 91 -10.80 4.80 12.87
C GLU A 91 -9.52 5.28 12.19
N ASN A 92 -9.37 5.00 10.89
CA ASN A 92 -8.22 5.38 10.10
C ASN A 92 -8.08 6.90 9.91
N LYS A 93 -9.17 7.68 10.10
CA LYS A 93 -9.20 9.16 10.04
C LYS A 93 -8.29 9.72 8.93
N ILE A 94 -8.49 9.20 7.72
CA ILE A 94 -7.59 9.34 6.56
C ILE A 94 -7.48 10.77 6.04
N ASN A 95 -8.37 11.66 6.46
CA ASN A 95 -8.36 13.09 6.13
C ASN A 95 -7.26 13.89 6.83
N ASN A 96 -6.39 13.26 7.63
CA ASN A 96 -5.33 13.91 8.38
C ASN A 96 -3.97 13.31 8.02
N ILE A 97 -3.04 14.15 7.53
CA ILE A 97 -1.67 13.76 7.16
C ILE A 97 -0.89 13.05 8.29
N ILE A 98 -1.14 13.39 9.56
CA ILE A 98 -0.49 12.73 10.71
C ILE A 98 -0.97 11.27 10.81
N ASN A 99 -2.27 11.04 10.68
CA ASN A 99 -2.83 9.70 10.74
C ASN A 99 -2.44 8.90 9.50
N PHE A 100 -2.44 9.56 8.33
CA PHE A 100 -1.97 8.97 7.08
C PHE A 100 -0.52 8.48 7.20
N TYR A 101 0.39 9.31 7.72
CA TYR A 101 1.77 8.91 8.03
C TYR A 101 1.80 7.71 8.98
N ARG A 102 1.02 7.74 10.07
CA ARG A 102 1.00 6.66 11.06
C ARG A 102 0.51 5.33 10.49
N LEU A 103 -0.50 5.37 9.62
CA LEU A 103 -0.99 4.17 8.92
C LEU A 103 0.12 3.57 8.05
N ILE A 104 0.82 4.41 7.29
CA ILE A 104 1.98 3.99 6.49
C ILE A 104 3.06 3.40 7.40
N ALA A 105 3.48 4.12 8.43
CA ALA A 105 4.52 3.66 9.35
C ALA A 105 4.16 2.32 10.02
N ALA A 106 2.89 2.12 10.40
CA ALA A 106 2.41 0.90 11.03
C ALA A 106 2.40 -0.33 10.12
N SER A 107 2.32 -0.13 8.79
CA SER A 107 2.36 -1.23 7.83
C SER A 107 3.77 -1.73 7.51
N ILE A 108 4.80 -1.04 8.01
CA ILE A 108 6.19 -1.35 7.68
C ILE A 108 6.73 -2.42 8.62
N ASP A 109 7.41 -3.41 8.03
CA ASP A 109 8.24 -4.35 8.77
C ASP A 109 9.54 -3.66 9.25
N PHE A 110 9.54 -3.23 10.51
CA PHE A 110 10.65 -2.53 11.14
C PHE A 110 11.94 -3.35 11.18
N GLU A 111 11.84 -4.67 11.35
CA GLU A 111 13.02 -5.54 11.41
C GLU A 111 13.68 -5.65 10.03
N LYS A 112 12.86 -5.74 8.97
CA LYS A 112 13.33 -5.72 7.59
C LYS A 112 14.03 -4.40 7.25
N ILE A 113 13.54 -3.25 7.75
CA ILE A 113 14.24 -1.96 7.58
C ILE A 113 15.63 -2.02 8.21
N ILE A 114 15.72 -2.40 9.50
CA ILE A 114 16.99 -2.40 10.22
C ILE A 114 17.99 -3.31 9.52
N THR A 115 17.56 -4.53 9.18
CA THR A 115 18.37 -5.52 8.46
C THR A 115 18.90 -4.94 7.15
N GLY A 116 18.03 -4.33 6.35
CA GLY A 116 18.39 -3.72 5.08
C GLY A 116 19.39 -2.56 5.20
N LEU A 117 19.21 -1.69 6.21
CA LEU A 117 20.15 -0.61 6.49
C LEU A 117 21.53 -1.15 6.93
N CYS A 118 21.56 -2.18 7.78
CA CYS A 118 22.80 -2.83 8.21
C CYS A 118 23.52 -3.49 7.03
N LEU A 119 22.79 -4.17 6.14
CA LEU A 119 23.34 -4.75 4.90
C LEU A 119 23.93 -3.66 3.99
N LYS A 120 23.25 -2.51 3.86
CA LYS A 120 23.74 -1.38 3.07
C LYS A 120 25.07 -0.86 3.61
N VAL A 121 25.18 -0.67 4.92
CA VAL A 121 26.44 -0.25 5.57
C VAL A 121 27.52 -1.30 5.42
N ALA A 122 27.21 -2.58 5.68
CA ALA A 122 28.15 -3.69 5.54
C ALA A 122 28.70 -3.81 4.11
N THR A 123 27.84 -3.64 3.10
CA THR A 123 28.25 -3.60 1.69
C THR A 123 29.23 -2.47 1.41
N ASN A 124 28.98 -1.27 1.95
CA ASN A 124 29.90 -0.14 1.83
C ASN A 124 31.25 -0.36 2.54
N MET A 125 31.28 -1.25 3.55
CA MET A 125 32.50 -1.70 4.23
C MET A 125 33.20 -2.86 3.50
N GLY A 126 32.61 -3.40 2.43
CA GLY A 126 33.16 -4.52 1.65
C GLY A 126 32.71 -5.91 2.09
N TYR A 127 31.72 -6.02 2.99
CA TYR A 127 31.13 -7.30 3.39
C TYR A 127 29.93 -7.64 2.50
N ASN A 128 29.95 -8.84 1.92
CA ASN A 128 28.82 -9.38 1.16
C ASN A 128 27.79 -10.03 2.09
N GLN A 129 26.57 -10.21 1.59
CA GLN A 129 25.46 -10.79 2.36
C GLN A 129 25.74 -12.24 2.84
N ASP A 130 26.58 -12.99 2.13
CA ASP A 130 27.00 -14.35 2.53
C ASP A 130 27.86 -14.36 3.82
N VAL A 131 28.47 -13.22 4.15
CA VAL A 131 29.34 -13.06 5.32
C VAL A 131 28.58 -12.41 6.48
N TYR A 132 27.69 -11.47 6.18
CA TYR A 132 26.87 -10.76 7.15
C TYR A 132 25.46 -10.55 6.61
N ASP A 133 24.47 -11.11 7.31
CA ASP A 133 23.07 -11.11 6.88
C ASP A 133 22.25 -9.90 7.39
N GLY A 134 22.86 -8.99 8.16
CA GLY A 134 22.19 -7.81 8.72
C GLY A 134 21.43 -8.06 10.02
N SER A 135 21.33 -9.31 10.49
CA SER A 135 20.45 -9.67 11.61
C SER A 135 21.02 -9.31 12.99
N GLY A 136 22.34 -9.21 13.13
CA GLY A 136 23.00 -8.98 14.42
C GLY A 136 24.26 -8.11 14.33
N LYS A 137 25.16 -8.28 15.30
CA LYS A 137 26.43 -7.55 15.34
C LYS A 137 27.37 -7.95 14.20
N ILE A 138 27.89 -6.96 13.48
CA ILE A 138 29.02 -7.15 12.56
C ILE A 138 30.37 -7.08 13.31
N MET A 139 30.39 -6.46 14.49
CA MET A 139 31.62 -6.18 15.24
C MET A 139 32.54 -7.41 15.44
N PRO A 140 32.04 -8.63 15.74
CA PRO A 140 32.88 -9.82 15.85
C PRO A 140 33.63 -10.18 14.55
N LEU A 141 33.09 -9.83 13.37
CA LEU A 141 33.75 -10.07 12.08
C LEU A 141 34.95 -9.14 11.91
N LEU A 142 34.80 -7.85 12.19
CA LEU A 142 35.93 -6.89 12.12
C LEU A 142 37.06 -7.29 13.07
N ILE A 143 36.73 -7.81 14.26
CA ILE A 143 37.74 -8.28 15.21
C ILE A 143 38.50 -9.49 14.63
N LYS A 144 37.82 -10.42 13.94
CA LYS A 144 38.47 -11.53 13.23
C LYS A 144 39.37 -11.04 12.08
N ASP A 145 39.01 -9.93 11.45
CA ASP A 145 39.79 -9.29 10.39
C ASP A 145 40.98 -8.45 10.94
N GLY A 146 41.23 -8.49 12.25
CA GLY A 146 42.42 -7.91 12.88
C GLY A 146 42.22 -6.54 13.51
N PHE A 147 41.00 -6.01 13.57
CA PHE A 147 40.72 -4.76 14.28
C PHE A 147 40.69 -4.97 15.80
N GLY A 148 41.26 -4.01 16.54
CA GLY A 148 40.98 -3.89 17.97
C GLY A 148 39.53 -3.47 18.22
N GLN A 149 38.97 -3.81 19.38
CA GLN A 149 37.55 -3.54 19.70
C GLN A 149 37.15 -2.07 19.52
N TYR A 150 37.98 -1.14 19.98
CA TYR A 150 37.72 0.30 19.83
C TYR A 150 37.80 0.78 18.38
N ASP A 151 38.77 0.25 17.61
CA ASP A 151 38.95 0.59 16.21
C ASP A 151 37.81 0.02 15.36
N ALA A 152 37.38 -1.22 15.61
CA ALA A 152 36.23 -1.83 14.95
C ALA A 152 34.94 -1.01 15.17
N ALA A 153 34.67 -0.63 16.42
CA ALA A 153 33.50 0.19 16.74
C ALA A 153 33.59 1.60 16.11
N ARG A 154 34.79 2.18 16.01
CA ARG A 154 35.00 3.46 15.30
C ARG A 154 34.76 3.32 13.81
N GLU A 155 35.26 2.24 13.20
CA GLU A 155 35.11 1.97 11.78
C GLU A 155 33.63 1.78 11.40
N ILE A 156 32.88 1.01 12.19
CA ILE A 156 31.44 0.85 12.01
C ILE A 156 30.73 2.22 12.06
N ARG A 157 31.04 3.07 13.05
CA ARG A 157 30.42 4.41 13.16
C ARG A 157 30.74 5.29 11.95
N ASN A 158 31.97 5.25 11.46
CA ASN A 158 32.38 6.00 10.28
C ASN A 158 31.66 5.49 9.03
N ALA A 159 31.54 4.17 8.87
CA ALA A 159 30.83 3.56 7.75
C ALA A 159 29.33 3.90 7.77
N VAL A 160 28.69 3.86 8.94
CA VAL A 160 27.30 4.28 9.13
C VAL A 160 27.12 5.74 8.70
N TYR A 161 27.93 6.66 9.23
CA TYR A 161 27.86 8.08 8.86
C TYR A 161 28.07 8.28 7.36
N ASN A 162 29.12 7.69 6.78
CA ASN A 162 29.43 7.83 5.36
C ASN A 162 28.37 7.22 4.44
N THR A 163 27.62 6.22 4.89
CA THR A 163 26.54 5.61 4.12
C THR A 163 25.34 6.55 3.95
N PHE A 164 25.04 7.37 4.96
CA PHE A 164 23.84 8.21 4.98
C PHE A 164 24.11 9.70 4.81
N LYS A 165 25.37 10.18 4.85
CA LYS A 165 25.70 11.63 4.89
C LYS A 165 25.18 12.42 3.68
N ASP A 166 25.11 11.79 2.50
CA ASP A 166 24.66 12.40 1.25
C ASP A 166 23.20 12.01 0.92
N SER A 167 22.46 11.52 1.93
CA SER A 167 21.06 11.13 1.76
C SER A 167 20.11 12.32 1.71
N ASP A 168 18.93 12.08 1.14
CA ASP A 168 17.77 12.97 1.13
C ASP A 168 16.94 12.88 2.43
N LEU A 169 17.47 12.22 3.46
CA LEU A 169 16.82 12.13 4.77
C LEU A 169 16.84 13.48 5.49
N SER A 170 15.75 13.82 6.17
CA SER A 170 15.77 14.94 7.12
C SER A 170 16.77 14.66 8.26
N PRO A 171 17.29 15.70 8.96
CA PRO A 171 18.29 15.51 10.02
C PRO A 171 17.88 14.52 11.12
N SER A 172 16.59 14.47 11.46
CA SER A 172 16.07 13.54 12.45
C SER A 172 16.00 12.09 11.93
N PHE A 173 15.67 11.90 10.65
CA PHE A 173 15.67 10.57 10.01
C PHE A 173 17.10 10.07 9.74
N PHE A 174 18.03 10.96 9.41
CA PHE A 174 19.45 10.64 9.35
C PHE A 174 19.97 10.18 10.73
N THR A 175 19.61 10.90 11.79
CA THR A 175 19.96 10.54 13.17
C THR A 175 19.35 9.18 13.54
N PHE A 176 18.08 8.97 13.20
CA PHE A 176 17.40 7.69 13.39
C PHE A 176 18.18 6.56 12.71
N ALA A 177 18.45 6.66 11.41
CA ALA A 177 19.18 5.64 10.63
C ALA A 177 20.56 5.35 11.24
N CYS A 178 21.31 6.38 11.62
CA CYS A 178 22.61 6.20 12.25
C CYS A 178 22.53 5.44 13.57
N ILE A 179 21.52 5.72 14.39
CA ILE A 179 21.36 5.10 15.71
C ILE A 179 20.93 3.66 15.58
N ILE A 180 19.86 3.37 14.84
CA ILE A 180 19.34 2.01 14.74
C ILE A 180 20.36 1.05 14.12
N THR A 181 21.10 1.51 13.10
CA THR A 181 22.11 0.70 12.42
C THR A 181 23.35 0.51 13.30
N ARG A 182 23.84 1.57 13.96
CA ARG A 182 24.95 1.46 14.90
C ARG A 182 24.61 0.54 16.07
N ASP A 183 23.44 0.74 16.67
CA ASP A 183 23.00 -0.03 17.83
C ASP A 183 22.91 -1.50 17.45
N ARG A 184 22.34 -1.87 16.29
CA ARG A 184 22.32 -3.26 15.80
C ARG A 184 23.72 -3.81 15.53
N MET A 185 24.58 -3.06 14.85
CA MET A 185 25.88 -3.56 14.38
C MET A 185 26.94 -3.68 15.49
N ILE A 186 26.80 -2.95 16.60
CA ILE A 186 27.77 -2.90 17.70
C ILE A 186 27.23 -3.57 18.98
N ASP A 187 26.10 -3.09 19.50
CA ASP A 187 25.71 -3.32 20.91
C ASP A 187 24.44 -4.18 21.07
N GLU A 188 23.57 -4.26 20.06
CA GLU A 188 22.21 -4.84 20.08
C GLU A 188 21.34 -4.27 21.22
N ASN A 189 21.28 -2.94 21.34
CA ASN A 189 20.48 -2.28 22.36
C ASN A 189 18.98 -2.28 22.00
N GLU A 190 18.25 -3.30 22.44
CA GLU A 190 16.81 -3.44 22.20
C GLU A 190 15.97 -2.29 22.76
N VAL A 191 16.38 -1.71 23.90
CA VAL A 191 15.63 -0.61 24.55
C VAL A 191 15.70 0.66 23.70
N SER A 192 16.90 1.03 23.22
CA SER A 192 17.09 2.15 22.31
C SER A 192 16.32 1.92 21.00
N THR A 193 16.37 0.70 20.48
CA THR A 193 15.69 0.30 19.24
C THR A 193 14.16 0.43 19.37
N SER A 194 13.58 0.05 20.51
CA SER A 194 12.12 0.19 20.73
C SER A 194 11.70 1.66 20.85
N MET A 195 12.49 2.50 21.51
CA MET A 195 12.25 3.95 21.58
C MET A 195 12.33 4.59 20.19
N ALA A 196 13.31 4.21 19.38
CA ALA A 196 13.44 4.68 18.01
C ALA A 196 12.25 4.22 17.15
N LYS A 197 11.78 2.98 17.33
CA LYS A 197 10.55 2.48 16.67
C LYS A 197 9.34 3.34 17.01
N ASN A 198 9.11 3.62 18.29
CA ASN A 198 7.98 4.45 18.73
C ASN A 198 8.06 5.86 18.11
N TRP A 199 9.26 6.44 18.01
CA TRP A 199 9.45 7.71 17.32
C TRP A 199 9.11 7.64 15.83
N LEU A 200 9.58 6.60 15.12
CA LEU A 200 9.28 6.39 13.70
C LEU A 200 7.76 6.23 13.48
N MET A 201 7.07 5.60 14.42
CA MET A 201 5.60 5.48 14.45
C MET A 201 4.87 6.80 14.76
N GLY A 202 5.61 7.89 14.98
CA GLY A 202 5.05 9.21 15.28
C GLY A 202 4.48 9.32 16.70
N GLU A 203 4.92 8.46 17.62
CA GLU A 203 4.59 8.58 19.04
C GLU A 203 5.40 9.69 19.70
N LYS A 204 4.87 10.22 20.81
CA LYS A 204 5.54 11.26 21.56
C LYS A 204 6.52 10.59 22.54
N LEU A 205 7.81 10.73 22.27
CA LEU A 205 8.85 10.31 23.21
C LEU A 205 8.92 11.20 24.46
N GLU A 206 9.16 10.57 25.60
CA GLU A 206 9.41 11.21 26.87
C GLU A 206 10.78 11.92 26.90
N ARG A 207 10.99 12.80 27.89
CA ARG A 207 12.23 13.61 27.95
C ARG A 207 13.50 12.76 28.02
N PHE A 208 13.47 11.64 28.76
CA PHE A 208 14.64 10.77 28.90
C PHE A 208 14.90 9.97 27.62
N GLU A 209 13.85 9.49 26.95
CA GLU A 209 13.94 8.74 25.68
C GLU A 209 14.57 9.61 24.60
N ARG A 210 14.09 10.86 24.44
CA ARG A 210 14.67 11.81 23.47
C ARG A 210 16.14 12.11 23.74
N ARG A 211 16.57 12.09 25.00
CA ARG A 211 17.99 12.28 25.35
C ARG A 211 18.82 11.04 25.03
N ALA A 212 18.26 9.85 25.24
CA ALA A 212 18.91 8.58 24.92
C ALA A 212 19.08 8.38 23.41
N THR A 213 18.05 8.72 22.63
CA THR A 213 18.03 8.52 21.17
C THR A 213 18.41 9.76 20.38
N SER A 214 18.56 10.93 21.00
CA SER A 214 18.73 12.22 20.28
C SER A 214 17.61 12.57 19.28
N LEU A 215 16.47 11.85 19.32
CA LEU A 215 15.32 12.07 18.44
C LEU A 215 14.36 13.07 19.09
N PHE A 216 14.66 14.37 18.93
CA PHE A 216 13.90 15.44 19.59
C PHE A 216 12.66 15.92 18.83
N GLU A 217 12.65 15.72 17.52
CA GLU A 217 11.56 16.15 16.66
C GLU A 217 10.29 15.35 16.92
N ARG A 218 9.13 15.99 16.78
CA ARG A 218 7.82 15.35 16.97
C ARG A 218 6.99 15.48 15.70
N LEU A 219 6.28 14.41 15.33
CA LEU A 219 5.30 14.45 14.25
C LEU A 219 4.17 15.46 14.56
N GLN A 220 3.98 16.39 13.64
CA GLN A 220 3.05 17.51 13.65
C GLN A 220 2.53 17.75 12.23
N ARG A 221 1.44 18.50 12.09
CA ARG A 221 0.84 18.75 10.77
C ARG A 221 1.78 19.52 9.83
N THR A 222 2.63 20.38 10.39
CA THR A 222 3.62 21.19 9.66
C THR A 222 4.78 20.39 9.09
N ASN A 223 5.11 19.24 9.70
CA ASN A 223 6.24 18.40 9.28
C ASN A 223 5.87 17.03 8.71
N ALA A 224 4.63 16.59 8.85
CA ALA A 224 4.21 15.26 8.46
C ALA A 224 4.50 14.93 6.98
N ARG A 225 4.49 15.93 6.08
CA ARG A 225 4.83 15.74 4.67
C ARG A 225 6.31 15.36 4.47
N TYR A 226 7.25 16.12 5.02
CA TYR A 226 8.66 15.75 4.87
C TYR A 226 9.05 14.53 5.72
N TRP A 227 8.31 14.26 6.82
CA TRP A 227 8.41 12.98 7.53
C TRP A 227 8.03 11.81 6.64
N LEU A 228 6.93 11.94 5.89
CA LEU A 228 6.53 10.94 4.89
C LEU A 228 7.63 10.75 3.84
N ASN A 229 8.15 11.84 3.25
CA ASN A 229 9.23 11.76 2.27
C ASN A 229 10.48 11.06 2.86
N SER A 230 10.89 11.45 4.07
CA SER A 230 12.06 10.86 4.74
C SER A 230 11.84 9.39 5.09
N LEU A 231 10.61 8.99 5.43
CA LEU A 231 10.26 7.59 5.68
C LEU A 231 10.37 6.76 4.40
N ILE A 232 9.85 7.26 3.27
CA ILE A 232 9.97 6.55 2.00
C ILE A 232 11.44 6.46 1.58
N ALA A 233 12.20 7.56 1.67
CA ALA A 233 13.64 7.56 1.41
C ALA A 233 14.38 6.52 2.27
N LEU A 234 14.08 6.46 3.58
CA LEU A 234 14.65 5.47 4.50
C LEU A 234 14.36 4.03 4.06
N LEU A 235 13.14 3.74 3.59
CA LEU A 235 12.78 2.44 3.04
C LEU A 235 13.67 2.07 1.84
N ASN A 236 13.94 3.03 0.97
CA ASN A 236 14.81 2.81 -0.19
C ASN A 236 16.26 2.51 0.23
N TYR A 237 16.78 3.19 1.25
CA TYR A 237 18.10 2.85 1.82
C TYR A 237 18.16 1.43 2.39
N SER A 238 17.03 0.90 2.87
CA SER A 238 16.92 -0.48 3.35
C SER A 238 16.72 -1.52 2.22
N GLY A 239 16.67 -1.09 0.95
CA GLY A 239 16.50 -1.98 -0.20
C GLY A 239 15.04 -2.26 -0.60
N VAL A 240 14.06 -1.58 0.00
CA VAL A 240 12.67 -1.60 -0.46
C VAL A 240 12.56 -0.72 -1.72
N LYS A 241 11.80 -1.13 -2.74
CA LYS A 241 11.71 -0.39 -4.02
C LYS A 241 10.88 0.91 -3.97
N GLY A 242 10.13 1.08 -2.90
CA GLY A 242 9.19 2.18 -2.72
C GLY A 242 7.97 1.76 -1.90
N PHE A 243 6.93 2.59 -1.93
CA PHE A 243 5.73 2.36 -1.14
C PHE A 243 4.45 2.49 -1.97
N VAL A 244 3.53 1.55 -1.79
CA VAL A 244 2.23 1.51 -2.48
C VAL A 244 1.09 1.68 -1.47
N VAL A 245 0.24 2.71 -1.66
CA VAL A 245 -0.96 2.95 -0.86
C VAL A 245 -2.20 2.69 -1.69
N LEU A 246 -3.11 1.86 -1.18
CA LEU A 246 -4.36 1.51 -1.83
C LEU A 246 -5.53 1.84 -0.90
N ILE A 247 -6.38 2.78 -1.32
CA ILE A 247 -7.54 3.23 -0.53
C ILE A 247 -8.80 2.87 -1.29
N ASP A 248 -9.68 2.07 -0.69
CA ASP A 248 -10.97 1.69 -1.29
C ASP A 248 -12.15 2.42 -0.64
N ASP A 249 -13.34 2.23 -1.20
CA ASP A 249 -14.63 2.69 -0.68
C ASP A 249 -14.77 4.21 -0.47
N LEU A 250 -14.16 5.03 -1.34
CA LEU A 250 -14.23 6.49 -1.20
C LEU A 250 -15.63 7.07 -1.38
N GLU A 251 -16.62 6.33 -1.88
CA GLU A 251 -18.02 6.76 -1.87
C GLU A 251 -18.56 7.06 -0.46
N VAL A 252 -17.88 6.62 0.60
CA VAL A 252 -18.14 7.00 1.99
C VAL A 252 -18.08 8.53 2.22
N LEU A 253 -17.36 9.27 1.38
CA LEU A 253 -17.22 10.73 1.47
C LEU A 253 -18.48 11.46 0.98
N THR A 254 -19.20 10.86 0.04
CA THR A 254 -20.33 11.44 -0.71
C THR A 254 -21.66 10.81 -0.32
N LYS A 255 -21.67 9.61 0.27
CA LYS A 255 -22.89 8.91 0.67
C LYS A 255 -23.18 9.04 2.16
N LYS A 256 -24.46 8.86 2.47
CA LYS A 256 -24.92 8.71 3.85
C LYS A 256 -24.78 7.26 4.25
N ASP A 257 -24.47 7.05 5.51
CA ASP A 257 -24.59 5.76 6.16
C ASP A 257 -26.05 5.27 6.07
N GLU A 258 -26.23 4.01 5.69
CA GLU A 258 -27.54 3.40 5.45
C GLU A 258 -28.33 3.21 6.75
N GLU A 259 -27.64 2.94 7.86
CA GLU A 259 -28.26 2.68 9.16
C GLU A 259 -28.68 4.00 9.84
N PHE A 260 -27.81 5.01 9.82
CA PHE A 260 -28.03 6.27 10.55
C PHE A 260 -28.58 7.41 9.68
N GLY A 261 -28.59 7.27 8.36
CA GLY A 261 -29.07 8.28 7.41
C GLY A 261 -28.25 9.59 7.41
N LYS A 262 -27.01 9.54 7.92
CA LYS A 262 -26.10 10.69 8.09
C LYS A 262 -24.81 10.46 7.32
N PHE A 263 -24.17 11.54 6.88
CA PHE A 263 -22.83 11.44 6.30
C PHE A 263 -21.83 10.99 7.36
N ILE A 264 -20.98 10.03 7.02
CA ILE A 264 -19.90 9.54 7.89
C ILE A 264 -18.85 10.63 8.08
N PHE A 265 -18.55 11.36 7.01
CA PHE A 265 -17.62 12.50 7.03
C PHE A 265 -18.37 13.83 7.01
N THR A 266 -17.94 14.79 7.83
CA THR A 266 -18.40 16.18 7.74
C THR A 266 -17.85 16.85 6.47
N PRO A 267 -18.48 17.92 5.97
CA PRO A 267 -17.97 18.65 4.80
C PRO A 267 -16.51 19.11 4.94
N ASN A 268 -16.09 19.50 6.15
CA ASN A 268 -14.71 19.91 6.40
C ASN A 268 -13.74 18.73 6.31
N GLN A 269 -14.11 17.55 6.84
CA GLN A 269 -13.26 16.36 6.72
C GLN A 269 -13.12 15.90 5.27
N VAL A 270 -14.18 16.03 4.46
CA VAL A 270 -14.10 15.76 3.01
C VAL A 270 -13.10 16.72 2.34
N LYS A 271 -13.19 18.02 2.63
CA LYS A 271 -12.23 19.01 2.12
C LYS A 271 -10.79 18.74 2.59
N ASP A 272 -10.60 18.34 3.85
CA ASP A 272 -9.28 17.98 4.38
C ASP A 272 -8.69 16.76 3.65
N PHE A 273 -9.53 15.77 3.32
CA PHE A 273 -9.11 14.62 2.51
C PHE A 273 -8.73 15.05 1.09
N TYR A 274 -9.53 15.87 0.42
CA TYR A 274 -9.20 16.37 -0.92
C TYR A 274 -7.94 17.23 -0.94
N GLU A 275 -7.73 18.05 0.09
CA GLU A 275 -6.50 18.81 0.28
C GLU A 275 -5.29 17.87 0.47
N LEU A 276 -5.44 16.79 1.24
CA LEU A 276 -4.39 15.78 1.38
C LEU A 276 -4.02 15.15 0.04
N ILE A 277 -5.01 14.68 -0.74
CA ILE A 277 -4.75 14.08 -2.06
C ILE A 277 -4.12 15.11 -3.00
N ARG A 278 -4.59 16.36 -3.01
CA ARG A 278 -3.99 17.44 -3.80
C ARG A 278 -2.52 17.65 -3.44
N GLN A 279 -2.20 17.73 -2.14
CA GLN A 279 -0.82 17.89 -1.68
C GLN A 279 0.07 16.71 -2.12
N ILE A 280 -0.42 15.47 -2.03
CA ILE A 280 0.34 14.30 -2.48
C ILE A 280 0.59 14.33 -4.00
N ILE A 281 -0.39 14.78 -4.79
CA ILE A 281 -0.20 14.95 -6.25
C ILE A 281 0.85 16.03 -6.54
N ASP A 282 0.82 17.15 -5.82
CA ASP A 282 1.79 18.24 -6.00
C ASP A 282 3.20 17.86 -5.54
N ASP A 283 3.31 17.05 -4.49
CA ASP A 283 4.58 16.58 -3.95
C ASP A 283 5.18 15.44 -4.79
N ALA A 284 4.64 15.10 -5.96
CA ALA A 284 5.12 13.99 -6.79
C ALA A 284 6.61 14.11 -7.21
N GLU A 285 7.17 15.33 -7.22
CA GLU A 285 8.59 15.59 -7.47
C GLU A 285 9.48 15.41 -6.22
N LEU A 286 8.90 15.43 -5.02
CA LEU A 286 9.61 15.36 -3.75
C LEU A 286 9.39 14.02 -3.03
N LEU A 287 8.22 13.40 -3.21
CA LEU A 287 7.83 12.12 -2.64
C LEU A 287 8.20 11.00 -3.61
N ASN A 288 9.51 10.78 -3.74
CA ASN A 288 10.08 9.78 -4.66
C ASN A 288 9.63 8.36 -4.30
N GLN A 289 9.50 7.49 -5.31
CA GLN A 289 9.21 6.06 -5.15
C GLN A 289 7.89 5.77 -4.41
N PHE A 290 6.86 6.58 -4.66
CA PHE A 290 5.56 6.46 -4.02
C PHE A 290 4.43 6.28 -5.05
N PHE A 291 3.60 5.27 -4.85
CA PHE A 291 2.45 5.01 -5.69
C PHE A 291 1.17 4.95 -4.86
N MET A 292 0.15 5.72 -5.25
CA MET A 292 -1.15 5.68 -4.59
C MET A 292 -2.24 5.39 -5.61
N VAL A 293 -3.15 4.49 -5.24
CA VAL A 293 -4.41 4.29 -5.95
C VAL A 293 -5.57 4.46 -4.97
N ILE A 294 -6.50 5.34 -5.31
CA ILE A 294 -7.73 5.52 -4.55
C ILE A 294 -8.93 5.06 -5.38
N ALA A 295 -9.91 4.41 -4.78
CA ALA A 295 -11.05 3.86 -5.49
C ALA A 295 -12.38 4.28 -4.83
N GLY A 296 -13.38 4.53 -5.67
CA GLY A 296 -14.75 4.74 -5.22
C GLY A 296 -15.71 4.75 -6.39
N ASP A 297 -16.98 5.09 -6.14
CA ASP A 297 -17.99 5.11 -7.19
C ASP A 297 -18.13 6.45 -7.91
N ARG A 298 -19.05 6.50 -8.90
CA ARG A 298 -19.29 7.68 -9.74
C ARG A 298 -19.76 8.92 -8.96
N SER A 299 -20.29 8.76 -7.75
CA SER A 299 -20.70 9.91 -6.95
C SER A 299 -19.53 10.85 -6.62
N LEU A 300 -18.29 10.35 -6.61
CA LEU A 300 -17.09 11.21 -6.46
C LEU A 300 -16.89 12.19 -7.63
N ILE A 301 -17.46 11.91 -8.80
CA ILE A 301 -17.40 12.80 -9.97
C ILE A 301 -18.71 13.55 -10.17
N ASP A 302 -19.84 12.89 -9.92
CA ASP A 302 -21.17 13.41 -10.24
C ASP A 302 -21.73 14.32 -9.14
N ASP A 303 -21.35 14.12 -7.86
CA ASP A 303 -21.76 15.00 -6.77
C ASP A 303 -20.95 16.30 -6.79
N GLU A 304 -21.55 17.38 -7.29
CA GLU A 304 -20.92 18.71 -7.34
C GLU A 304 -20.67 19.32 -5.96
N LYS A 305 -21.38 18.87 -4.92
CA LYS A 305 -21.30 19.44 -3.56
C LYS A 305 -20.30 18.72 -2.68
N ARG A 306 -20.12 17.40 -2.87
CA ARG A 306 -19.25 16.57 -2.03
C ARG A 306 -18.20 15.79 -2.79
N GLY A 307 -18.35 15.57 -4.10
CA GLY A 307 -17.36 14.91 -4.94
C GLY A 307 -16.15 15.80 -5.22
N PHE A 308 -15.22 15.35 -6.06
CA PHE A 308 -13.98 16.05 -6.38
C PHE A 308 -14.21 17.45 -6.96
N LYS A 309 -15.29 17.66 -7.72
CA LYS A 309 -15.67 18.98 -8.28
C LYS A 309 -15.93 20.04 -7.20
N SER A 310 -16.29 19.62 -5.98
CA SER A 310 -16.49 20.54 -4.84
C SER A 310 -15.19 21.15 -4.31
N TYR A 311 -14.04 20.64 -4.76
CA TYR A 311 -12.70 21.11 -4.38
C TYR A 311 -11.84 21.36 -5.63
N GLU A 312 -12.00 22.56 -6.19
CA GLU A 312 -11.45 22.97 -7.49
C GLU A 312 -9.95 22.68 -7.64
N ALA A 313 -9.16 22.93 -6.59
CA ALA A 313 -7.72 22.73 -6.65
C ALA A 313 -7.33 21.25 -6.90
N LEU A 314 -8.05 20.29 -6.31
CA LEU A 314 -7.86 18.87 -6.63
C LEU A 314 -8.41 18.55 -8.02
N TRP A 315 -9.61 19.04 -8.33
CA TRP A 315 -10.27 18.79 -9.61
C TRP A 315 -9.41 19.22 -10.80
N MET A 316 -8.76 20.38 -10.74
CA MET A 316 -7.88 20.88 -11.80
C MET A 316 -6.72 19.95 -12.13
N ARG A 317 -6.23 19.18 -11.16
CA ARG A 317 -5.15 18.19 -11.35
C ARG A 317 -5.69 16.90 -11.97
N LEU A 318 -6.85 16.45 -11.51
CA LEU A 318 -7.46 15.19 -11.96
C LEU A 318 -8.13 15.28 -13.34
N GLN A 319 -8.76 16.42 -13.66
CA GLN A 319 -9.59 16.57 -14.87
C GLN A 319 -8.82 16.39 -16.18
N THR A 320 -7.50 16.57 -16.18
CA THR A 320 -6.64 16.43 -17.36
C THR A 320 -6.71 15.02 -17.97
N GLY A 321 -7.07 14.00 -17.18
CA GLY A 321 -7.25 12.62 -17.63
C GLY A 321 -8.61 12.27 -18.22
N LEU A 322 -9.61 13.18 -18.15
CA LEU A 322 -11.02 12.87 -18.48
C LEU A 322 -11.46 13.26 -19.90
N VAL A 323 -10.53 13.59 -20.81
CA VAL A 323 -10.91 13.90 -22.20
C VAL A 323 -11.58 12.67 -22.83
N PRO A 324 -12.89 12.73 -23.17
CA PRO A 324 -13.59 11.58 -23.72
C PRO A 324 -13.04 11.26 -25.11
N SER A 325 -12.25 10.20 -25.23
CA SER A 325 -11.67 9.76 -26.51
C SER A 325 -12.53 8.71 -27.22
N GLY A 326 -13.64 8.28 -26.61
CA GLY A 326 -14.46 7.16 -27.06
C GLY A 326 -13.77 5.78 -26.92
N ARG A 327 -12.60 5.74 -26.28
CA ARG A 327 -11.82 4.53 -26.00
C ARG A 327 -11.36 4.55 -24.54
N PHE A 328 -11.22 3.36 -23.95
CA PHE A 328 -10.59 3.21 -22.65
C PHE A 328 -9.15 3.75 -22.68
N ASN A 329 -8.84 4.67 -21.77
CA ASN A 329 -7.49 5.22 -21.62
C ASN A 329 -6.81 4.63 -20.39
N SER A 330 -5.92 3.65 -20.60
CA SER A 330 -5.18 2.99 -19.52
C SER A 330 -4.19 3.92 -18.78
N PHE A 331 -3.83 5.05 -19.38
CA PHE A 331 -2.89 6.02 -18.81
C PHE A 331 -3.58 7.13 -18.02
N ALA A 332 -4.91 7.26 -18.12
CA ALA A 332 -5.67 8.31 -17.45
C ALA A 332 -5.49 8.28 -15.93
N ASP A 333 -5.44 9.45 -15.32
CA ASP A 333 -5.32 9.57 -13.86
C ASP A 333 -6.60 9.19 -13.14
N ILE A 334 -7.74 9.46 -13.77
CA ILE A 334 -9.02 8.84 -13.42
C ILE A 334 -9.28 7.71 -14.43
N VAL A 335 -9.31 6.48 -13.93
CA VAL A 335 -9.60 5.28 -14.69
C VAL A 335 -11.05 4.90 -14.46
N ASP A 336 -11.85 4.88 -15.53
CA ASP A 336 -13.24 4.44 -15.49
C ASP A 336 -13.31 2.91 -15.53
N THR A 337 -13.72 2.29 -14.41
CA THR A 337 -13.80 0.82 -14.30
C THR A 337 -15.05 0.24 -14.96
N ASP A 338 -16.09 1.03 -15.22
CA ASP A 338 -17.20 0.59 -16.08
C ASP A 338 -16.72 0.46 -17.53
N GLU A 339 -15.94 1.44 -18.01
CA GLU A 339 -15.35 1.40 -19.34
C GLU A 339 -14.33 0.26 -19.48
N HIS A 340 -13.51 0.04 -18.45
CA HIS A 340 -12.62 -1.11 -18.36
C HIS A 340 -13.39 -2.43 -18.51
N LEU A 341 -14.50 -2.60 -17.78
CA LEU A 341 -15.33 -3.81 -17.88
C LEU A 341 -15.96 -3.94 -19.28
N ARG A 342 -16.38 -2.83 -19.89
CA ARG A 342 -16.95 -2.80 -21.25
C ARG A 342 -15.96 -3.30 -22.31
N ILE A 343 -14.69 -2.89 -22.25
CA ILE A 343 -13.69 -3.33 -23.23
C ILE A 343 -13.28 -4.81 -23.08
N LEU A 344 -13.47 -5.38 -21.89
CA LEU A 344 -13.28 -6.82 -21.65
C LEU A 344 -14.41 -7.68 -22.26
N GLY A 345 -15.54 -7.03 -22.59
CA GLY A 345 -16.66 -7.58 -23.35
C GLY A 345 -17.75 -8.21 -22.48
N ASP A 346 -18.96 -8.29 -23.03
CA ASP A 346 -20.18 -8.72 -22.32
C ASP A 346 -20.12 -10.16 -21.77
N THR A 347 -19.23 -10.99 -22.33
CA THR A 347 -19.00 -12.37 -21.88
C THR A 347 -18.00 -12.50 -20.72
N PHE A 348 -17.42 -11.37 -20.28
CA PHE A 348 -16.38 -11.37 -19.25
C PHE A 348 -16.86 -11.95 -17.90
N PRO A 349 -18.05 -11.60 -17.37
CA PRO A 349 -18.55 -12.21 -16.14
C PRO A 349 -18.62 -13.75 -16.21
N GLN A 350 -19.07 -14.31 -17.34
CA GLN A 350 -19.15 -15.76 -17.52
C GLN A 350 -17.75 -16.42 -17.59
N LYS A 351 -16.77 -15.73 -18.19
CA LYS A 351 -15.37 -16.19 -18.19
C LYS A 351 -14.80 -16.22 -16.78
N VAL A 352 -15.07 -15.19 -15.97
CA VAL A 352 -14.66 -15.13 -14.56
C VAL A 352 -15.29 -16.26 -13.76
N SER A 353 -16.62 -16.48 -13.87
CA SER A 353 -17.27 -17.60 -13.18
C SER A 353 -16.69 -18.94 -13.58
N LYS A 354 -16.45 -19.17 -14.88
CA LYS A 354 -15.86 -20.41 -15.36
C LYS A 354 -14.47 -20.63 -14.75
N LYS A 355 -13.64 -19.59 -14.72
CA LYS A 355 -12.29 -19.69 -14.16
C LYS A 355 -12.31 -19.93 -12.64
N LEU A 356 -13.17 -19.23 -11.91
CA LEU A 356 -13.36 -19.46 -10.48
C LEU A 356 -13.81 -20.89 -10.19
N ILE A 357 -14.79 -21.43 -10.94
CA ILE A 357 -15.24 -22.82 -10.78
C ILE A 357 -14.09 -23.80 -11.03
N GLU A 358 -13.28 -23.58 -12.07
CA GLU A 358 -12.11 -24.41 -12.38
C GLU A 358 -11.12 -24.43 -11.21
N VAL A 359 -10.75 -23.26 -10.68
CA VAL A 359 -9.80 -23.11 -9.56
C VAL A 359 -10.34 -23.71 -8.26
N LEU A 360 -11.61 -23.46 -7.93
CA LEU A 360 -12.23 -24.05 -6.74
C LEU A 360 -12.33 -25.58 -6.85
N SER A 361 -12.62 -26.10 -8.04
CA SER A 361 -12.71 -27.55 -8.29
C SER A 361 -11.37 -28.25 -8.10
N THR A 362 -10.27 -27.64 -8.53
CA THR A 362 -8.91 -28.17 -8.33
C THR A 362 -8.52 -28.21 -6.85
N GLU A 363 -9.08 -27.33 -6.03
CA GLU A 363 -8.82 -27.25 -4.59
C GLU A 363 -9.88 -27.98 -3.74
N GLY A 364 -10.66 -28.88 -4.35
CA GLY A 364 -11.54 -29.80 -3.63
C GLY A 364 -12.95 -29.28 -3.35
N PHE A 365 -13.37 -28.18 -3.97
CA PHE A 365 -14.76 -27.73 -3.91
C PHE A 365 -15.60 -28.38 -5.02
N GLY A 366 -16.82 -28.81 -4.67
CA GLY A 366 -17.87 -29.19 -5.59
C GLY A 366 -18.81 -28.02 -5.85
N ARG A 367 -19.75 -28.23 -6.79
CA ARG A 367 -20.80 -27.26 -7.11
C ARG A 367 -22.14 -27.83 -6.67
N ASN A 368 -22.81 -27.16 -5.74
CA ASN A 368 -24.19 -27.50 -5.38
C ASN A 368 -25.16 -26.80 -6.32
N SER A 369 -25.79 -27.56 -7.22
CA SER A 369 -26.78 -27.06 -8.17
C SER A 369 -28.17 -26.84 -7.56
N GLU A 370 -28.42 -27.33 -6.34
CA GLU A 370 -29.73 -27.24 -5.67
C GLU A 370 -29.94 -25.90 -4.95
N ILE A 371 -28.89 -25.10 -4.78
CA ILE A 371 -28.98 -23.77 -4.18
C ILE A 371 -29.71 -22.83 -5.14
N ASN A 372 -30.93 -22.49 -4.75
CA ASN A 372 -31.75 -21.49 -5.44
C ASN A 372 -31.23 -20.09 -5.10
N ILE A 373 -30.77 -19.36 -6.11
CA ILE A 373 -30.22 -18.02 -5.96
C ILE A 373 -31.37 -17.04 -6.20
N ASN A 374 -31.81 -16.38 -5.13
CA ASN A 374 -32.82 -15.33 -5.25
C ASN A 374 -32.27 -14.14 -6.05
N ASN A 375 -33.16 -13.46 -6.79
CA ASN A 375 -32.88 -12.38 -7.75
C ASN A 375 -31.64 -11.53 -7.43
N LEU A 376 -30.59 -11.67 -8.23
CA LEU A 376 -29.41 -10.81 -8.24
C LEU A 376 -29.53 -9.67 -9.27
N ASN A 377 -30.77 -9.27 -9.60
CA ASN A 377 -31.03 -8.36 -10.73
C ASN A 377 -30.59 -6.91 -10.47
N ASP A 378 -30.45 -6.53 -9.20
CA ASP A 378 -30.12 -5.15 -8.79
C ASP A 378 -28.60 -4.92 -8.62
N ILE A 379 -27.77 -5.93 -8.85
CA ILE A 379 -26.31 -5.83 -8.77
C ILE A 379 -25.66 -6.05 -10.14
N SER A 380 -24.41 -5.59 -10.30
CA SER A 380 -23.72 -5.71 -11.58
C SER A 380 -23.46 -7.17 -11.98
N ASN A 381 -23.49 -7.44 -13.28
CA ASN A 381 -23.33 -8.79 -13.84
C ASN A 381 -22.05 -9.50 -13.34
N LEU A 382 -20.95 -8.75 -13.17
CA LEU A 382 -19.71 -9.30 -12.65
C LEU A 382 -19.83 -9.70 -11.17
N LYS A 383 -20.41 -8.85 -10.31
CA LYS A 383 -20.63 -9.18 -8.90
C LYS A 383 -21.60 -10.36 -8.73
N ALA A 384 -22.68 -10.39 -9.51
CA ALA A 384 -23.61 -11.51 -9.53
C ALA A 384 -22.93 -12.83 -9.92
N ALA A 385 -22.08 -12.80 -10.96
CA ALA A 385 -21.31 -13.94 -11.43
C ALA A 385 -20.34 -14.50 -10.38
N VAL A 386 -19.75 -13.65 -9.53
CA VAL A 386 -18.88 -14.05 -8.42
C VAL A 386 -19.71 -14.63 -7.26
N ILE A 387 -20.78 -13.94 -6.86
CA ILE A 387 -21.68 -14.38 -5.77
C ILE A 387 -22.29 -15.75 -6.09
N GLU A 388 -22.74 -15.98 -7.32
CA GLU A 388 -23.28 -17.27 -7.74
C GLU A 388 -22.28 -18.41 -7.54
N VAL A 389 -21.00 -18.19 -7.88
CA VAL A 389 -19.96 -19.20 -7.68
C VAL A 389 -19.69 -19.42 -6.20
N GLY A 390 -19.57 -18.35 -5.42
CA GLY A 390 -19.35 -18.43 -3.97
C GLY A 390 -20.49 -19.15 -3.22
N LEU A 391 -21.75 -18.86 -3.57
CA LEU A 391 -22.92 -19.50 -2.97
C LEU A 391 -22.99 -20.99 -3.28
N ARG A 392 -22.58 -21.40 -4.49
CA ARG A 392 -22.63 -22.81 -4.93
C ARG A 392 -21.37 -23.61 -4.56
N ALA A 393 -20.34 -22.99 -4.01
CA ALA A 393 -19.10 -23.66 -3.63
C ALA A 393 -19.28 -24.44 -2.32
N GLU A 394 -19.10 -25.76 -2.38
CA GLU A 394 -19.16 -26.65 -1.21
C GLU A 394 -17.90 -27.51 -1.12
N ARG A 395 -17.27 -27.63 0.05
CA ARG A 395 -16.14 -28.54 0.20
C ARG A 395 -16.61 -29.98 0.00
N LYS A 396 -15.93 -30.72 -0.88
CA LYS A 396 -16.16 -32.16 -1.01
C LYS A 396 -15.71 -32.81 0.30
N VAL A 397 -16.65 -33.42 1.02
CA VAL A 397 -16.31 -34.26 2.17
C VAL A 397 -15.43 -35.40 1.64
N ARG A 398 -14.19 -35.51 2.16
CA ARG A 398 -13.35 -36.67 1.87
C ARG A 398 -14.09 -37.90 2.42
N SER A 399 -14.64 -38.71 1.51
CA SER A 399 -15.22 -40.02 1.81
C SER A 399 -14.16 -41.01 2.24
#